data_AF-A0A5C4MWA7-F1
#
_entry.id   AF-A0A5C4MWA7-F1
#
_cell.length_a   1.000
_cell.length_b   1.000
_cell.length_c   1.000
_cell.angle_alpha   90.00
_cell.angle_beta   90.00
_cell.angle_gamma   90.00
#
_symmetry.space_group_name_H-M   'P 1'
#
loop_
_entity.id
_entity.type
_entity.pdbx_description
1 polymer ?
#
loop_
_entity_poly.entity_id
_entity_poly.type
_entity_poly.pdbx_seq_one_letter_code
_entity_poly.pdbx_strand_id
1 'polypeptide(L)'
;MGQSGIDVIRGDRAAQAPAPYGLALLELLRVILVAGAFCGVVVAGLGGRLFMFVLRLTSPEGVRGVMTDDGFRVGEFSIAHTLGLMTIGAVVGVVGVAAYLLVKPWQFGPLWLRRLTVTLTAGAIGGALLIHPDGTDFRLLEPRWLAVALCVAVPAVFGLVACAVVDRVAAPTSWTRRGWPRVALPVLALGSLTVGVIVFVMVAAATALVLALRGLYPAVRSSTPATTVVRAAFLAVAVTGVVGLAHDVREVADLPPSPFAASR
;
A
#
# COMPACT_ATOMS: atom_id res chain seq x y z
N MET A 1 40.09 -30.45 22.47
CA MET A 1 39.25 -30.41 21.25
C MET A 1 37.99 -29.62 21.58
N GLY A 2 37.86 -28.35 21.15
CA GLY A 2 36.67 -27.55 21.50
C GLY A 2 36.69 -26.04 21.20
N GLN A 3 37.61 -25.52 20.37
CA GLN A 3 37.71 -24.08 20.08
C GLN A 3 37.53 -23.70 18.60
N SER A 4 37.35 -24.66 17.68
CA SER A 4 37.37 -24.36 16.23
C SER A 4 36.07 -23.79 15.65
N GLY A 5 34.99 -23.69 16.43
CA GLY A 5 33.66 -23.28 15.93
C GLY A 5 33.29 -21.81 16.10
N ILE A 6 33.95 -21.08 17.02
CA ILE A 6 33.58 -19.69 17.36
C ILE A 6 34.29 -18.67 16.46
N ASP A 7 35.47 -19.00 15.94
CA ASP A 7 36.23 -18.08 15.08
C ASP A 7 35.67 -17.94 13.67
N VAL A 8 34.94 -18.95 13.16
CA VAL A 8 34.32 -18.89 11.82
C VAL A 8 33.18 -17.86 11.76
N ILE A 9 32.41 -17.68 12.85
CA ILE A 9 31.33 -16.68 12.89
C ILE A 9 31.87 -15.26 13.13
N ARG A 10 33.07 -15.13 13.71
CA ARG A 10 33.71 -13.82 13.99
C ARG A 10 34.40 -13.24 12.75
N GLY A 11 34.93 -14.09 11.87
CA GLY A 11 35.61 -13.68 10.64
C GLY A 11 34.72 -12.99 9.61
N ASP A 12 33.45 -13.41 9.48
CA ASP A 12 32.56 -12.89 8.42
C ASP A 12 31.94 -11.50 8.71
N ARG A 13 31.92 -11.05 9.97
CA ARG A 13 31.37 -9.72 10.32
C ARG A 13 32.38 -8.58 10.20
N ALA A 14 33.68 -8.88 10.22
CA ALA A 14 34.73 -7.87 10.27
C ALA A 14 35.04 -7.23 8.89
N ALA A 15 34.54 -7.78 7.78
CA ALA A 15 34.96 -7.37 6.44
C ALA A 15 33.83 -6.87 5.51
N GLN A 16 32.60 -6.67 6.01
CA GLN A 16 31.57 -6.00 5.21
C GLN A 16 31.76 -4.49 5.33
N ALA A 17 32.68 -3.96 4.53
CA ALA A 17 32.75 -2.52 4.29
C ALA A 17 31.33 -2.01 3.95
N PRO A 18 30.89 -0.88 4.54
CA PRO A 18 29.56 -0.36 4.27
C PRO A 18 29.39 -0.21 2.77
N ALA A 19 28.36 -0.86 2.21
CA ALA A 19 28.10 -0.79 0.80
C ALA A 19 28.02 0.69 0.36
N PRO A 20 28.63 1.05 -0.79
CA PRO A 20 28.61 2.43 -1.26
C PRO A 20 27.18 2.97 -1.25
N TYR A 21 26.98 4.18 -0.71
CA TYR A 21 25.65 4.80 -0.55
C TYR A 21 24.78 4.72 -1.81
N GLY A 22 25.40 4.85 -3.00
CA GLY A 22 24.71 4.74 -4.29
C GLY A 22 24.06 3.37 -4.54
N LEU A 23 24.69 2.27 -4.10
CA LEU A 23 24.12 0.92 -4.26
C LEU A 23 22.93 0.71 -3.32
N ALA A 24 22.97 1.27 -2.12
CA ALA A 24 21.87 1.21 -1.16
C ALA A 24 20.68 2.05 -1.63
N LEU A 25 20.93 3.24 -2.18
CA LEU A 25 19.92 4.09 -2.80
C LEU A 25 19.24 3.38 -3.98
N LEU A 26 20.05 2.83 -4.91
CA LEU A 26 19.52 2.15 -6.08
C LEU A 26 18.72 0.91 -5.71
N GLU A 27 19.16 0.15 -4.70
CA GLU A 27 18.40 -0.99 -4.20
C GLU A 27 17.08 -0.58 -3.56
N LEU A 28 17.06 0.50 -2.78
CA LEU A 28 15.85 1.04 -2.19
C LEU A 28 14.87 1.52 -3.26
N LEU A 29 15.36 2.31 -4.22
CA LEU A 29 14.55 2.85 -5.31
C LEU A 29 13.98 1.72 -6.18
N ARG A 30 14.76 0.68 -6.45
CA ARG A 30 14.31 -0.53 -7.15
C ARG A 30 13.19 -1.23 -6.38
N VAL A 31 13.36 -1.47 -5.08
CA VAL A 31 12.32 -2.15 -4.27
C VAL A 31 11.05 -1.30 -4.23
N ILE A 32 11.17 0.01 -3.97
CA ILE A 32 10.03 0.93 -3.90
C ILE A 32 9.28 0.97 -5.24
N LEU A 33 9.99 1.21 -6.35
CA LEU A 33 9.36 1.34 -7.66
C LEU A 33 8.79 0.02 -8.16
N VAL A 34 9.55 -1.07 -8.10
CA VAL A 34 9.10 -2.36 -8.66
C VAL A 34 7.98 -2.94 -7.82
N ALA A 35 8.14 -3.01 -6.49
CA ALA A 35 7.08 -3.54 -5.64
C ALA A 35 5.89 -2.59 -5.59
N GLY A 36 6.13 -1.29 -5.49
CA GLY A 36 5.09 -0.27 -5.42
C GLY A 36 4.26 -0.17 -6.69
N ALA A 37 4.90 -0.03 -7.85
CA ALA A 37 4.18 0.01 -9.12
C ALA A 37 3.41 -1.28 -9.36
N PHE A 38 4.01 -2.45 -9.09
CA PHE A 38 3.31 -3.73 -9.23
C PHE A 38 2.08 -3.82 -8.32
N CYS A 39 2.24 -3.56 -7.01
CA CYS A 39 1.13 -3.64 -6.06
C CYS A 39 0.04 -2.60 -6.38
N GLY A 40 0.45 -1.41 -6.80
CA GLY A 40 -0.44 -0.33 -7.18
C GLY A 40 -1.27 -0.65 -8.43
N VAL A 41 -0.61 -1.07 -9.51
CA VAL A 41 -1.31 -1.44 -10.76
C VAL A 41 -2.23 -2.63 -10.54
N VAL A 42 -1.75 -3.68 -9.86
CA VAL A 42 -2.50 -4.91 -9.68
C VAL A 42 -3.63 -4.75 -8.68
N VAL A 43 -3.36 -4.20 -7.48
CA VAL A 43 -4.37 -4.17 -6.43
C VAL A 43 -5.22 -2.91 -6.51
N ALA A 44 -4.62 -1.72 -6.60
CA ALA A 44 -5.42 -0.50 -6.68
C ALA A 44 -6.02 -0.30 -8.08
N GLY A 45 -5.26 -0.55 -9.14
CA GLY A 45 -5.73 -0.43 -10.53
C GLY A 45 -6.74 -1.52 -10.92
N LEU A 46 -6.29 -2.77 -11.03
CA LEU A 46 -7.18 -3.88 -11.41
C LEU A 46 -8.20 -4.21 -10.32
N GLY A 47 -7.81 -4.16 -9.04
CA GLY A 47 -8.74 -4.38 -7.94
C GLY A 47 -9.81 -3.29 -7.84
N GLY A 48 -9.51 -2.02 -8.12
CA GLY A 48 -10.51 -0.96 -8.23
C GLY A 48 -11.50 -1.19 -9.38
N ARG A 49 -11.03 -1.71 -10.52
CA ARG A 49 -11.92 -2.12 -11.62
C ARG A 49 -12.79 -3.32 -11.25
N LEU A 50 -12.22 -4.32 -10.59
CA LEU A 50 -12.97 -5.48 -10.12
C LEU A 50 -14.03 -5.06 -9.09
N PHE A 51 -13.69 -4.15 -8.19
CA PHE A 51 -14.60 -3.54 -7.23
C PHE A 51 -15.80 -2.90 -7.94
N MET A 52 -15.56 -1.99 -8.90
CA MET A 52 -16.64 -1.36 -9.65
C MET A 52 -17.47 -2.38 -10.46
N PHE A 53 -16.84 -3.42 -10.98
CA PHE A 53 -17.54 -4.49 -11.70
C PHE A 53 -18.46 -5.30 -10.78
N VAL A 54 -17.98 -5.69 -9.59
CA VAL A 54 -18.80 -6.39 -8.59
C VAL A 54 -19.99 -5.54 -8.18
N LEU A 55 -19.78 -4.25 -7.89
CA LEU A 55 -20.86 -3.33 -7.54
C LEU A 55 -21.89 -3.19 -8.67
N ARG A 56 -21.43 -3.14 -9.92
CA ARG A 56 -22.32 -3.10 -11.10
C ARG A 56 -23.19 -4.35 -11.19
N LEU A 57 -22.64 -5.53 -10.90
CA LEU A 57 -23.39 -6.80 -10.97
C LEU A 57 -24.43 -6.92 -9.87
N THR A 58 -24.20 -6.29 -8.71
CA THR A 58 -25.13 -6.34 -7.57
C THR A 58 -26.14 -5.19 -7.54
N SER A 59 -25.91 -4.12 -8.31
CA SER A 59 -26.77 -2.93 -8.33
C SER A 59 -27.94 -3.05 -9.32
N PRO A 60 -29.12 -2.47 -9.00
CA PRO A 60 -30.27 -2.41 -9.90
C PRO A 60 -29.97 -1.69 -11.23
N GLU A 61 -30.69 -2.05 -12.31
CA GLU A 61 -30.43 -1.52 -13.66
C GLU A 61 -30.60 0.01 -13.77
N GLY A 62 -31.41 0.61 -12.90
CA GLY A 62 -31.66 2.06 -12.87
C GLY A 62 -30.47 2.93 -12.45
N VAL A 63 -29.40 2.34 -11.89
CA VAL A 63 -28.18 3.06 -11.48
C VAL A 63 -27.11 3.06 -12.59
N ARG A 64 -27.34 2.34 -13.70
CA ARG A 64 -26.40 2.27 -14.81
C ARG A 64 -26.39 3.60 -15.58
N GLY A 65 -25.21 4.19 -15.75
CA GLY A 65 -25.02 5.45 -16.46
C GLY A 65 -24.96 6.71 -15.59
N VAL A 66 -25.10 6.58 -14.27
CA VAL A 66 -24.86 7.69 -13.33
C VAL A 66 -23.35 7.95 -13.21
N MET A 67 -22.97 9.21 -13.03
CA MET A 67 -21.58 9.58 -12.74
C MET A 67 -21.28 9.33 -11.26
N THR A 68 -20.18 8.61 -11.01
CA THR A 68 -19.57 8.47 -9.67
C THR A 68 -18.83 9.76 -9.29
N ASP A 69 -18.53 9.93 -8.00
CA ASP A 69 -17.74 11.08 -7.50
C ASP A 69 -16.34 11.15 -8.12
N ASP A 70 -15.81 10.01 -8.52
CA ASP A 70 -14.52 9.89 -9.19
C ASP A 70 -14.57 10.29 -10.68
N GLY A 71 -15.72 10.79 -11.17
CA GLY A 71 -15.91 11.21 -12.56
C GLY A 71 -16.03 10.05 -13.55
N PHE A 72 -16.19 8.82 -13.06
CA PHE A 72 -16.41 7.65 -13.91
C PHE A 72 -17.91 7.39 -14.07
N ARG A 73 -18.34 7.13 -15.31
CA ARG A 73 -19.70 6.70 -15.60
C ARG A 73 -19.85 5.21 -15.27
N VAL A 74 -20.79 4.87 -14.38
CA VAL A 74 -21.04 3.47 -13.97
C VAL A 74 -21.41 2.63 -15.19
N GLY A 75 -20.51 1.69 -15.56
CA GLY A 75 -20.72 0.74 -16.64
C GLY A 75 -19.94 1.01 -17.94
N GLU A 76 -19.20 2.11 -18.03
CA GLU A 76 -18.39 2.45 -19.20
C GLU A 76 -16.93 2.00 -19.03
N PHE A 77 -16.48 1.11 -19.91
CA PHE A 77 -15.08 0.68 -19.97
C PHE A 77 -14.34 1.48 -21.04
N SER A 78 -13.65 2.54 -20.60
CA SER A 78 -12.74 3.30 -21.44
C SER A 78 -11.29 2.93 -21.15
N ILE A 79 -10.51 2.70 -22.21
CA ILE A 79 -9.07 2.37 -22.12
C ILE A 79 -8.31 3.52 -21.45
N ALA A 80 -8.62 4.77 -21.82
CA ALA A 80 -7.97 5.95 -21.24
C ALA A 80 -8.18 6.05 -19.73
N HIS A 81 -9.42 5.85 -19.25
CA HIS A 81 -9.73 5.84 -17.82
C HIS A 81 -9.09 4.64 -17.09
N THR A 82 -8.87 3.53 -17.79
CA THR A 82 -8.21 2.36 -17.19
C THR A 82 -6.72 2.64 -17.00
N LEU A 83 -6.06 3.23 -17.99
CA LEU A 83 -4.66 3.66 -17.88
C LEU A 83 -4.48 4.75 -16.81
N GLY A 84 -5.42 5.69 -16.71
CA GLY A 84 -5.44 6.70 -15.64
C GLY A 84 -5.49 6.06 -14.25
N LEU A 85 -6.43 5.13 -14.04
CA LEU A 85 -6.56 4.41 -12.76
C LEU A 85 -5.34 3.54 -12.45
N MET A 86 -4.77 2.86 -13.44
CA MET A 86 -3.52 2.11 -13.28
C MET A 86 -2.36 3.02 -12.87
N THR A 87 -2.30 4.23 -13.43
CA THR A 87 -1.26 5.20 -13.10
C THR A 87 -1.42 5.73 -11.69
N ILE A 88 -2.63 6.17 -11.29
CA ILE A 88 -2.92 6.60 -9.91
C ILE A 88 -2.64 5.44 -8.94
N GLY A 89 -3.09 4.23 -9.28
CA GLY A 89 -2.84 3.02 -8.51
C GLY A 89 -1.34 2.79 -8.31
N ALA A 90 -0.52 2.91 -9.36
CA ALA A 90 0.94 2.78 -9.27
C ALA A 90 1.56 3.81 -8.30
N VAL A 91 1.10 5.07 -8.32
CA VAL A 91 1.54 6.13 -7.41
C VAL A 91 1.21 5.79 -5.96
N VAL A 92 -0.06 5.45 -5.70
CA VAL A 92 -0.53 5.01 -4.38
C VAL A 92 0.27 3.79 -3.93
N GLY A 93 0.57 2.88 -4.85
CA GLY A 93 1.37 1.69 -4.60
C GLY A 93 2.80 2.01 -4.17
N VAL A 94 3.46 2.94 -4.84
CA VAL A 94 4.80 3.43 -4.49
C VAL A 94 4.81 4.09 -3.11
N VAL A 95 3.85 4.97 -2.83
CA VAL A 95 3.73 5.64 -1.53
C VAL A 95 3.46 4.61 -0.42
N GLY A 96 2.54 3.68 -0.65
CA GLY A 96 2.20 2.61 0.30
C GLY A 96 3.37 1.67 0.59
N VAL A 97 4.15 1.28 -0.42
CA VAL A 97 5.36 0.46 -0.22
C VAL A 97 6.45 1.24 0.52
N ALA A 98 6.65 2.52 0.21
CA ALA A 98 7.58 3.36 0.95
C ALA A 98 7.18 3.47 2.43
N ALA A 99 5.89 3.71 2.71
CA ALA A 99 5.36 3.72 4.07
C ALA A 99 5.56 2.38 4.78
N TYR A 100 5.30 1.25 4.11
CA TYR A 100 5.57 -0.08 4.67
C TYR A 100 7.05 -0.27 5.03
N LEU A 101 7.98 0.16 4.17
CA LEU A 101 9.42 0.08 4.44
C LEU A 101 9.85 0.95 5.63
N LEU A 102 9.14 2.04 5.94
CA LEU A 102 9.36 2.84 7.14
C LEU A 102 8.90 2.11 8.41
N VAL A 103 7.77 1.38 8.34
CA VAL A 103 7.20 0.68 9.50
C VAL A 103 7.90 -0.66 9.76
N LYS A 104 8.34 -1.35 8.71
CA LYS A 104 8.92 -2.70 8.75
C LYS A 104 9.99 -2.92 9.84
N PRO A 105 10.94 -1.99 10.10
CA PRO A 105 11.97 -2.16 11.14
C PRO A 105 11.43 -2.12 12.58
N TRP A 106 10.22 -1.58 12.79
CA TRP A 106 9.62 -1.37 14.12
C TRP A 106 8.66 -2.47 14.53
N GLN A 107 8.20 -3.26 13.56
CA GLN A 107 7.27 -4.37 13.77
C GLN A 107 7.90 -5.48 14.61
N PHE A 108 7.11 -6.05 15.52
CA PHE A 108 7.52 -7.14 16.40
C PHE A 108 6.82 -8.45 16.02
N GLY A 109 7.39 -9.56 16.50
CA GLY A 109 6.79 -10.88 16.37
C GLY A 109 7.03 -11.60 15.03
N PRO A 110 6.36 -12.75 14.85
CA PRO A 110 6.52 -13.63 13.70
C PRO A 110 5.96 -13.00 12.41
N LEU A 111 6.39 -13.51 11.25
CA LEU A 111 6.05 -12.97 9.93
C LEU A 111 4.54 -12.87 9.69
N TRP A 112 3.76 -13.85 10.16
CA TRP A 112 2.31 -13.86 10.02
C TRP A 112 1.65 -12.68 10.76
N LEU A 113 2.13 -12.36 11.98
CA LEU A 113 1.60 -11.26 12.79
C LEU A 113 1.91 -9.91 12.15
N ARG A 114 3.11 -9.77 11.57
CA ARG A 114 3.50 -8.56 10.84
C ARG A 114 2.61 -8.32 9.61
N ARG A 115 2.34 -9.37 8.85
CA ARG A 115 1.43 -9.29 7.70
C ARG A 115 0.01 -8.97 8.14
N LEU A 116 -0.48 -9.63 9.20
CA LEU A 116 -1.81 -9.37 9.74
C LEU A 116 -1.97 -7.92 10.19
N THR A 117 -1.03 -7.41 10.99
CA THR A 117 -1.06 -6.03 11.48
C THR A 117 -1.01 -5.01 10.34
N VAL A 118 -0.14 -5.19 9.33
CA VAL A 118 -0.11 -4.29 8.16
C VAL A 118 -1.40 -4.38 7.35
N THR A 119 -1.95 -5.58 7.15
CA THR A 119 -3.20 -5.81 6.42
C THR A 119 -4.36 -5.09 7.11
N LEU A 120 -4.49 -5.26 8.44
CA LEU A 120 -5.54 -4.61 9.22
C LEU A 120 -5.37 -3.09 9.24
N THR A 121 -4.15 -2.59 9.45
CA THR A 121 -3.88 -1.14 9.44
C THR A 121 -4.14 -0.52 8.07
N ALA A 122 -3.74 -1.18 6.98
CA ALA A 122 -4.01 -0.71 5.63
C ALA A 122 -5.51 -0.73 5.31
N GLY A 123 -6.22 -1.79 5.70
CA GLY A 123 -7.67 -1.88 5.60
C GLY A 123 -8.39 -0.79 6.38
N ALA A 124 -7.96 -0.50 7.60
CA ALA A 124 -8.54 0.53 8.44
C ALA A 124 -8.31 1.94 7.90
N ILE A 125 -7.05 2.31 7.61
CA ILE A 125 -6.70 3.63 7.08
C ILE A 125 -7.29 3.83 5.69
N GLY A 126 -7.11 2.86 4.79
CA GLY A 126 -7.64 2.94 3.44
C GLY A 126 -9.16 2.92 3.41
N GLY A 127 -9.80 2.13 4.28
CA GLY A 127 -11.25 2.12 4.45
C GLY A 127 -11.77 3.49 4.90
N ALA A 128 -11.19 4.07 5.94
CA ALA A 128 -11.56 5.40 6.43
C ALA A 128 -11.29 6.52 5.40
N LEU A 129 -10.29 6.36 4.53
CA LEU A 129 -10.01 7.31 3.44
C LEU A 129 -10.91 7.12 2.21
N LEU A 130 -11.63 6.01 2.09
CA LEU A 130 -12.49 5.72 0.94
C LEU A 130 -13.97 5.83 1.31
N ILE A 131 -14.33 5.48 2.54
CA ILE A 131 -15.70 5.51 3.03
C ILE A 131 -15.97 6.89 3.60
N HIS A 132 -16.76 7.68 2.87
CA HIS A 132 -17.26 8.95 3.35
C HIS A 132 -18.80 8.95 3.28
N PRO A 133 -19.49 9.42 4.32
CA PRO A 133 -20.96 9.45 4.38
C PRO A 133 -21.59 10.36 3.31
N ASP A 134 -20.82 11.33 2.83
CA ASP A 134 -21.21 12.22 1.73
C ASP A 134 -20.93 11.65 0.34
N GLY A 135 -20.26 10.50 0.24
CA GLY A 135 -19.97 9.84 -1.02
C GLY A 135 -21.25 9.41 -1.73
N THR A 136 -21.42 9.87 -2.96
CA THR A 136 -22.55 9.55 -3.84
C THR A 136 -22.64 8.03 -4.06
N ASP A 137 -21.50 7.35 -4.06
CA ASP A 137 -21.39 5.89 -4.20
C ASP A 137 -22.12 5.12 -3.08
N PHE A 138 -22.09 5.59 -1.82
CA PHE A 138 -22.75 4.90 -0.70
C PHE A 138 -24.26 5.17 -0.61
N ARG A 139 -24.71 6.27 -1.23
CA ARG A 139 -26.14 6.63 -1.31
C ARG A 139 -26.85 5.87 -2.42
N LEU A 140 -26.15 5.59 -3.52
CA LEU A 140 -26.72 4.99 -4.73
C LEU A 140 -26.50 3.47 -4.84
N LEU A 141 -25.40 2.94 -4.29
CA LEU A 141 -25.06 1.53 -4.45
C LEU A 141 -25.75 0.66 -3.39
N GLU A 142 -26.47 -0.36 -3.87
CA GLU A 142 -27.03 -1.41 -3.03
C GLU A 142 -26.43 -2.76 -3.43
N PRO A 143 -26.08 -3.63 -2.47
CA PRO A 143 -26.21 -3.46 -1.01
C PRO A 143 -25.02 -2.71 -0.37
N ARG A 144 -25.30 -1.78 0.55
CA ARG A 144 -24.29 -0.90 1.19
C ARG A 144 -23.18 -1.65 1.93
N TRP A 145 -23.53 -2.71 2.64
CA TRP A 145 -22.56 -3.51 3.39
C TRP A 145 -21.49 -4.11 2.48
N LEU A 146 -21.83 -4.42 1.23
CA LEU A 146 -20.90 -4.96 0.25
C LEU A 146 -19.92 -3.88 -0.23
N ALA A 147 -20.40 -2.66 -0.49
CA ALA A 147 -19.55 -1.53 -0.85
C ALA A 147 -18.54 -1.23 0.27
N VAL A 148 -19.01 -1.12 1.51
CA VAL A 148 -18.17 -0.94 2.71
C VAL A 148 -17.15 -2.08 2.83
N ALA A 149 -17.58 -3.34 2.73
CA ALA A 149 -16.69 -4.48 2.85
C ALA A 149 -15.59 -4.47 1.78
N LEU A 150 -15.92 -4.13 0.54
CA LEU A 150 -14.95 -4.06 -0.54
C LEU A 150 -13.99 -2.86 -0.41
N CYS A 151 -14.49 -1.68 0.02
CA CYS A 151 -13.66 -0.50 0.29
C CYS A 151 -12.63 -0.76 1.40
N VAL A 152 -12.94 -1.61 2.38
CA VAL A 152 -11.98 -2.06 3.41
C VAL A 152 -11.09 -3.18 2.88
N ALA A 153 -11.64 -4.11 2.10
CA ALA A 153 -10.92 -5.27 1.60
C ALA A 153 -9.82 -4.90 0.61
N VAL A 154 -10.03 -3.93 -0.29
CA VAL A 154 -9.03 -3.55 -1.31
C VAL A 154 -7.74 -3.02 -0.66
N PRO A 155 -7.77 -2.03 0.25
CA PRO A 155 -6.57 -1.60 0.99
C PRO A 155 -5.97 -2.69 1.87
N ALA A 156 -6.79 -3.56 2.48
CA ALA A 156 -6.29 -4.68 3.26
C ALA A 156 -5.48 -5.65 2.38
N VAL A 157 -6.04 -6.07 1.24
CA VAL A 157 -5.36 -6.91 0.25
C VAL A 157 -4.11 -6.22 -0.26
N PHE A 158 -4.14 -4.90 -0.48
CA PHE A 158 -2.95 -4.13 -0.84
C PHE A 158 -1.86 -4.26 0.21
N GLY A 159 -2.17 -4.07 1.50
CA GLY A 159 -1.22 -4.22 2.60
C GLY A 159 -0.60 -5.62 2.65
N LEU A 160 -1.42 -6.66 2.47
CA LEU A 160 -0.97 -8.06 2.43
C LEU A 160 -0.03 -8.34 1.25
N VAL A 161 -0.44 -7.95 0.04
CA VAL A 161 0.32 -8.15 -1.20
C VAL A 161 1.61 -7.34 -1.16
N ALA A 162 1.57 -6.08 -0.70
CA ALA A 162 2.75 -5.24 -0.56
C ALA A 162 3.80 -5.87 0.36
N CYS A 163 3.40 -6.43 1.50
CA CYS A 163 4.33 -7.17 2.38
C CYS A 163 5.01 -8.33 1.64
N ALA A 164 4.22 -9.17 0.97
CA ALA A 164 4.73 -10.35 0.27
C ALA A 164 5.64 -9.99 -0.91
N VAL A 165 5.25 -9.00 -1.71
CA VAL A 165 6.00 -8.54 -2.88
C VAL A 165 7.29 -7.86 -2.45
N VAL A 166 7.26 -6.97 -1.44
CA VAL A 166 8.47 -6.32 -0.94
C VAL A 166 9.47 -7.34 -0.42
N ASP A 167 9.02 -8.34 0.35
CA ASP A 167 9.91 -9.42 0.82
C ASP A 167 10.53 -10.20 -0.34
N ARG A 168 9.76 -10.47 -1.40
CA ARG A 168 10.21 -11.22 -2.58
C ARG A 168 11.13 -10.41 -3.50
N VAL A 169 10.90 -9.10 -3.64
CA VAL A 169 11.73 -8.18 -4.45
C VAL A 169 13.03 -7.84 -3.72
N ALA A 170 13.01 -7.73 -2.39
CA ALA A 170 14.18 -7.46 -1.56
C ALA A 170 15.04 -8.70 -1.28
N ALA A 171 14.54 -9.91 -1.56
CA ALA A 171 15.27 -11.15 -1.32
C ALA A 171 16.62 -11.18 -2.07
N PRO A 172 17.72 -11.68 -1.47
CA PRO A 172 19.03 -11.77 -2.12
C PRO A 172 19.01 -12.60 -3.41
N THR A 173 18.11 -13.59 -3.48
CA THR A 173 17.92 -14.48 -4.64
C THR A 173 16.99 -13.90 -5.70
N SER A 174 16.45 -12.69 -5.50
CA SER A 174 15.49 -12.11 -6.43
C SER A 174 16.11 -11.89 -7.82
N TRP A 175 15.40 -12.35 -8.86
CA TRP A 175 15.80 -12.16 -10.25
C TRP A 175 15.95 -10.68 -10.62
N THR A 176 15.15 -9.82 -9.98
CA THR A 176 15.18 -8.36 -10.12
C THR A 176 16.49 -7.71 -9.66
N ARG A 177 17.34 -8.43 -8.93
CA ARG A 177 18.64 -7.95 -8.44
C ARG A 177 19.81 -8.29 -9.37
N ARG A 178 19.62 -9.17 -10.36
CA ARG A 178 20.69 -9.69 -11.24
C ARG A 178 20.68 -9.01 -12.61
N GLY A 179 21.86 -8.63 -13.10
CA GLY A 179 22.07 -8.12 -14.46
C GLY A 179 21.35 -6.81 -14.77
N TRP A 180 20.96 -6.63 -16.04
CA TRP A 180 20.29 -5.43 -16.55
C TRP A 180 18.90 -5.12 -15.94
N PRO A 181 18.05 -6.09 -15.56
CA PRO A 181 16.76 -5.83 -14.90
C PRO A 181 16.85 -4.93 -13.66
N ARG A 182 17.99 -4.91 -12.98
CA ARG A 182 18.23 -4.06 -11.81
C ARG A 182 18.05 -2.56 -12.11
N VAL A 183 18.38 -2.14 -13.33
CA VAL A 183 18.28 -0.74 -13.78
C VAL A 183 17.08 -0.56 -14.72
N ALA A 184 16.82 -1.53 -15.59
CA ALA A 184 15.75 -1.44 -16.57
C ALA A 184 14.36 -1.34 -15.91
N LEU A 185 14.09 -2.13 -14.86
CA LEU A 185 12.77 -2.15 -14.21
C LEU A 185 12.39 -0.83 -13.54
N PRO A 186 13.24 -0.19 -12.71
CA PRO A 186 12.88 1.11 -12.13
C PRO A 186 12.76 2.21 -13.20
N VAL A 187 13.60 2.19 -14.24
CA VAL A 187 13.49 3.14 -15.36
C VAL A 187 12.18 2.93 -16.14
N LEU A 188 11.80 1.68 -16.41
CA LEU A 188 10.56 1.35 -17.07
C LEU A 188 9.35 1.72 -16.22
N ALA A 189 9.38 1.43 -14.91
CA ALA A 189 8.34 1.81 -13.98
C ALA A 189 8.16 3.34 -13.97
N LEU A 190 9.28 4.08 -13.88
CA LEU A 190 9.26 5.54 -13.90
C LEU A 190 8.77 6.10 -15.24
N GLY A 191 9.19 5.52 -16.36
CA GLY A 191 8.76 5.94 -17.70
C GLY A 191 7.29 5.60 -18.00
N SER A 192 6.76 4.53 -17.40
CA SER A 192 5.35 4.14 -17.53
C SER A 192 4.39 5.05 -16.76
N LEU A 193 4.90 5.77 -15.76
CA LEU A 193 4.16 6.77 -15.01
C LEU A 193 4.05 8.03 -15.89
N THR A 194 3.11 8.00 -16.83
CA THR A 194 2.83 9.10 -17.78
C THR A 194 2.45 10.41 -17.05
N VAL A 195 2.09 10.30 -15.77
CA VAL A 195 1.81 11.40 -14.85
C VAL A 195 3.11 12.00 -14.30
N GLY A 196 3.84 12.70 -15.18
CA GLY A 196 4.72 13.86 -14.94
C GLY A 196 5.54 14.02 -13.64
N VAL A 197 6.00 15.26 -13.47
CA VAL A 197 6.91 15.70 -12.40
C VAL A 197 6.38 15.38 -11.00
N ILE A 198 5.05 15.36 -10.80
CA ILE A 198 4.43 15.10 -9.49
C ILE A 198 4.82 13.71 -8.97
N VAL A 199 4.70 12.68 -9.80
CA VAL A 199 5.01 11.30 -9.35
C VAL A 199 6.50 11.16 -9.08
N PHE A 200 7.33 11.75 -9.94
CA PHE A 200 8.77 11.80 -9.70
C PHE A 200 9.10 12.48 -8.36
N VAL A 201 8.48 13.63 -8.06
CA VAL A 201 8.64 14.34 -6.79
C VAL A 201 8.16 13.50 -5.62
N MET A 202 7.02 12.82 -5.72
CA MET A 202 6.51 11.96 -4.66
C MET A 202 7.41 10.76 -4.39
N VAL A 203 7.93 10.10 -5.45
CA VAL A 203 8.88 8.99 -5.33
C VAL A 203 10.19 9.48 -4.70
N ALA A 204 10.71 10.62 -5.17
CA ALA A 204 11.94 11.22 -4.67
C ALA A 204 11.79 11.60 -3.19
N ALA A 205 10.68 12.26 -2.82
CA ALA A 205 10.36 12.63 -1.45
C ALA A 205 10.21 11.41 -0.55
N ALA A 206 9.48 10.38 -0.99
CA ALA A 206 9.32 9.13 -0.24
C ALA A 206 10.67 8.42 -0.05
N THR A 207 11.50 8.36 -1.09
CA THR A 207 12.84 7.75 -1.02
C THR A 207 13.76 8.53 -0.09
N ALA A 208 13.78 9.86 -0.20
CA ALA A 208 14.56 10.75 0.66
C ALA A 208 14.13 10.63 2.12
N LEU A 209 12.82 10.60 2.39
CA LEU A 209 12.26 10.39 3.72
C LEU A 209 12.70 9.04 4.30
N VAL A 210 12.62 7.96 3.51
CA VAL A 210 13.08 6.62 3.94
C VAL A 210 14.57 6.62 4.27
N LEU A 211 15.40 7.29 3.47
CA LEU A 211 16.83 7.37 3.74
C LEU A 211 17.16 8.22 4.98
N ALA A 212 16.51 9.37 5.12
CA ALA A 212 16.67 10.24 6.29
C ALA A 212 16.30 9.49 7.58
N LEU A 213 15.15 8.82 7.59
CA LEU A 213 14.69 8.04 8.74
C LEU A 213 15.56 6.80 8.99
N ARG A 214 16.15 6.19 7.95
CA ARG A 214 17.14 5.11 8.11
C ARG A 214 18.43 5.58 8.77
N GLY A 215 18.85 6.82 8.53
CA GLY A 215 19.99 7.42 9.23
C GLY A 215 19.74 7.60 10.73
N LEU A 216 18.50 7.92 11.12
CA LEU A 216 18.08 8.05 12.51
C LEU A 216 17.88 6.69 13.21
N TYR A 217 17.62 5.63 12.45
CA TYR A 217 17.32 4.30 12.95
C TYR A 217 18.30 3.75 14.01
N PRO A 218 19.64 3.75 13.80
CA PRO A 218 20.58 3.23 14.80
C PRO A 218 20.51 4.00 16.13
N ALA A 219 20.36 5.33 16.08
CA ALA A 219 20.25 6.15 17.28
C ALA A 219 18.94 5.86 18.03
N VAL A 220 17.80 5.83 17.32
CA VAL A 220 16.50 5.54 17.94
C VAL A 220 16.45 4.11 18.50
N ARG A 221 17.02 3.13 17.78
CA ARG A 221 17.05 1.73 18.21
C ARG A 221 17.94 1.48 19.44
N SER A 222 18.99 2.27 19.64
CA SER A 222 19.80 2.17 20.87
C SER A 222 19.04 2.62 22.13
N SER A 223 17.93 3.35 21.96
CA SER A 223 17.12 3.87 23.05
C SER A 223 15.80 3.10 23.16
N THR A 224 15.64 2.33 24.25
CA THR A 224 14.38 1.66 24.60
C THR A 224 13.19 2.63 24.63
N PRO A 225 13.24 3.81 25.29
CA PRO A 225 12.10 4.72 25.32
C PRO A 225 11.77 5.27 23.92
N ALA A 226 12.77 5.61 23.10
CA ALA A 226 12.52 6.11 21.75
C ALA A 226 11.85 5.05 20.86
N THR A 227 12.28 3.79 20.99
CA THR A 227 11.65 2.66 20.28
C THR A 227 10.19 2.46 20.70
N THR A 228 9.90 2.58 22.00
CA THR A 228 8.53 2.48 22.53
C THR A 228 7.65 3.62 22.02
N VAL A 229 8.16 4.86 21.97
CA VAL A 229 7.43 6.01 21.43
C VAL A 229 7.08 5.81 19.96
N VAL A 230 8.04 5.36 19.13
CA VAL A 230 7.77 5.09 17.71
C VAL A 230 6.72 4.00 17.52
N ARG A 231 6.80 2.92 18.30
CA ARG A 231 5.80 1.84 18.28
C ARG A 231 4.42 2.31 18.73
N ALA A 232 4.37 3.10 19.80
CA ALA A 232 3.13 3.69 20.29
C ALA A 232 2.51 4.62 19.24
N ALA A 233 3.31 5.42 18.54
CA ALA A 233 2.85 6.26 17.44
C ALA A 233 2.25 5.43 16.29
N PHE A 234 2.90 4.33 15.87
CA PHE A 234 2.33 3.44 14.85
C PHE A 234 1.04 2.75 15.30
N LEU A 235 0.99 2.31 16.57
CA LEU A 235 -0.23 1.75 17.14
C LEU A 235 -1.35 2.79 17.17
N ALA A 236 -1.05 4.03 17.55
CA ALA A 236 -2.02 5.12 17.57
C ALA A 236 -2.59 5.38 16.17
N VAL A 237 -1.76 5.42 15.12
CA VAL A 237 -2.25 5.56 13.74
C VAL A 237 -3.21 4.42 13.35
N ALA A 238 -2.89 3.17 13.71
CA ALA A 238 -3.78 2.04 13.44
C ALA A 238 -5.10 2.14 14.23
N VAL A 239 -5.03 2.50 15.52
CA VAL A 239 -6.21 2.68 16.36
C VAL A 239 -7.11 3.80 15.84
N THR A 240 -6.53 4.96 15.49
CA THR A 240 -7.27 6.08 14.91
C THR A 240 -7.95 5.69 13.60
N GLY A 241 -7.25 4.94 12.73
CA GLY A 241 -7.85 4.42 11.49
C GLY A 241 -9.04 3.49 11.75
N VAL A 242 -8.94 2.60 12.74
CA VAL A 242 -10.05 1.70 13.11
C VAL A 242 -11.23 2.47 13.70
N VAL A 243 -10.97 3.46 14.57
CA VAL A 243 -12.02 4.28 15.18
C VAL A 243 -12.73 5.14 14.12
N GLY A 244 -11.98 5.76 13.21
CA GLY A 244 -12.54 6.50 12.07
C GLY A 244 -13.44 5.61 11.21
N LEU A 245 -12.90 4.47 10.75
CA LEU A 245 -13.67 3.51 9.97
C LEU A 245 -14.95 3.05 10.71
N ALA A 246 -14.88 2.77 12.00
CA ALA A 246 -16.04 2.36 12.78
C ALA A 246 -17.10 3.47 12.90
N HIS A 247 -16.69 4.73 12.97
CA HIS A 247 -17.58 5.89 12.93
C HIS A 247 -18.27 5.99 11.56
N ASP A 248 -17.50 5.96 10.48
CA ASP A 248 -18.04 6.10 9.12
C ASP A 248 -18.99 4.97 8.75
N VAL A 249 -18.69 3.73 9.16
CA VAL A 249 -19.57 2.58 8.93
C VAL A 249 -20.89 2.70 9.68
N ARG A 250 -20.89 3.25 10.90
CA ARG A 250 -22.14 3.50 11.66
C ARG A 250 -22.98 4.55 10.97
N GLU A 251 -22.35 5.65 10.54
CA GLU A 251 -23.04 6.73 9.85
C GLU A 251 -23.69 6.25 8.54
N VAL A 252 -22.99 5.42 7.76
CA VAL A 252 -23.54 4.81 6.54
C VAL A 252 -24.67 3.81 6.85
N ALA A 253 -24.61 3.10 7.96
CA ALA A 253 -25.65 2.17 8.39
C ALA A 253 -26.95 2.88 8.81
N ASP A 254 -26.83 4.07 9.40
CA ASP A 254 -27.96 4.88 9.86
C ASP A 254 -28.65 5.67 8.74
N LEU A 255 -28.08 5.70 7.52
CA LEU A 255 -28.70 6.39 6.38
C LEU A 255 -30.07 5.78 6.03
N PRO A 256 -31.09 6.61 5.72
CA PRO A 256 -32.40 6.11 5.29
C PRO A 256 -32.27 5.22 4.05
N PRO A 257 -33.13 4.20 3.86
CA PRO A 257 -33.06 3.32 2.69
C PRO A 257 -33.10 4.11 1.38
N SER A 258 -32.40 3.62 0.35
CA SER A 258 -32.34 4.35 -0.92
C SER A 258 -33.75 4.48 -1.50
N PRO A 259 -34.07 5.59 -2.20
CA PRO A 259 -35.36 5.73 -2.87
C PRO A 259 -35.60 4.64 -3.93
N PHE A 260 -34.55 3.94 -4.36
CA PHE A 260 -34.60 2.84 -5.33
C PHE A 260 -34.81 1.46 -4.66
N ALA A 261 -34.71 1.35 -3.33
CA ALA A 261 -34.95 0.10 -2.62
C ALA A 261 -36.41 -0.38 -2.74
N ALA A 262 -37.36 0.57 -2.87
CA ALA A 262 -38.80 0.31 -2.88
C ALA A 262 -39.33 -0.23 -4.22
N SER A 263 -38.53 -0.25 -5.29
CA SER A 263 -38.95 -0.69 -6.63
C SER A 263 -38.50 -2.10 -6.99
N ARG A 264 -38.14 -2.94 -6.01
CA ARG A 264 -37.80 -4.36 -6.21
C ARG A 264 -38.99 -5.28 -5.98
#